data_AF-C0KDJ5-F1
#
_entry.id   AF-C0KDJ5-F1
#
_cell.length_a   1.000
_cell.length_b   1.000
_cell.length_c   1.000
_cell.angle_alpha   90.00
_cell.angle_beta   90.00
_cell.angle_gamma   90.00
#
_symmetry.space_group_name_H-M   'P 1'
#
loop_
_entity.id
_entity.type
_entity.pdbx_description
1 polymer ?
#
loop_
_entity_poly.entity_id
_entity_poly.type
_entity_poly.pdbx_seq_one_letter_code
_entity_poly.pdbx_strand_id
1 'polypeptide(L)' 'GNLYYNPFHCLSIAFLYGSALLFAMHGATVLATTRYGAERELEQIADRGTAFERGGLFWRWTMG' A
#
# COMPACT_ATOMS: atom_id res chain seq x y z
N GLY A 1 1.46 -26.29 -25.35
CA GLY A 1 1.37 -24.85 -25.05
C GLY A 1 0.63 -24.64 -23.76
N ASN A 2 1.34 -24.35 -22.67
CA ASN A 2 0.78 -24.07 -21.34
C ASN A 2 1.21 -22.65 -20.93
N LEU A 3 0.26 -21.75 -20.71
CA LEU A 3 0.52 -20.33 -20.42
C LEU A 3 1.19 -20.10 -19.06
N TYR A 4 1.17 -21.07 -18.14
CA TYR A 4 1.92 -20.97 -16.88
C TYR A 4 3.43 -20.89 -17.08
N TYR A 5 3.97 -21.28 -18.24
CA TYR A 5 5.39 -21.16 -18.55
C TYR A 5 5.72 -19.90 -19.37
N ASN A 6 4.73 -19.05 -19.66
CA ASN A 6 4.99 -17.76 -20.31
C ASN A 6 5.39 -16.74 -19.23
N PRO A 7 6.60 -16.13 -19.33
CA PRO A 7 7.08 -15.21 -18.31
C PRO A 7 6.20 -13.96 -18.14
N PHE A 8 5.62 -13.43 -19.22
CA PHE A 8 4.73 -12.27 -19.15
C PHE A 8 3.39 -12.61 -18.49
N HIS A 9 2.90 -13.84 -18.65
CA HIS A 9 1.70 -14.31 -17.96
C HIS A 9 1.96 -14.45 -16.46
N CYS A 10 3.11 -14.99 -16.06
CA CYS A 10 3.53 -15.03 -14.66
C CYS A 10 3.67 -13.64 -14.04
N LEU A 11 4.29 -12.70 -14.77
CA LEU A 11 4.37 -11.29 -14.34
C LEU A 11 2.97 -10.68 -14.19
N SER A 12 2.07 -10.92 -15.13
CA SER A 12 0.69 -10.43 -15.05
C SER A 12 -0.05 -10.95 -13.81
N ILE A 13 0.12 -12.22 -13.46
CA ILE A 13 -0.45 -12.80 -12.22
C ILE A 13 0.18 -12.14 -10.99
N ALA A 14 1.50 -11.95 -10.96
CA ALA A 14 2.18 -11.30 -9.85
C ALA A 14 1.66 -9.86 -9.64
N PHE A 15 1.45 -9.10 -10.73
CA PHE A 15 0.86 -7.77 -10.65
C PHE A 15 -0.60 -7.81 -10.21
N LEU A 16 -1.40 -8.77 -10.71
CA LEU A 16 -2.80 -8.90 -10.31
C LEU A 16 -2.93 -9.12 -8.79
N TYR A 17 -2.17 -10.06 -8.24
CA TYR A 17 -2.16 -10.32 -6.80
C TYR A 17 -1.50 -9.19 -6.01
N GLY A 18 -0.41 -8.63 -6.53
CA GLY A 18 0.29 -7.49 -5.93
C GLY A 18 -0.59 -6.24 -5.82
N SER A 19 -1.42 -5.93 -6.82
CA SER A 19 -2.34 -4.82 -6.78
C SER A 19 -3.41 -4.98 -5.70
N ALA A 20 -4.02 -6.16 -5.60
CA ALA A 20 -5.00 -6.44 -4.54
C ALA A 20 -4.37 -6.35 -3.15
N LEU A 21 -3.17 -6.92 -2.98
CA LEU A 21 -2.40 -6.87 -1.74
C LEU A 21 -2.08 -5.42 -1.35
N LEU A 22 -1.45 -4.65 -2.24
CA LEU A 22 -1.01 -3.29 -1.94
C LEU A 22 -2.18 -2.33 -1.72
N PHE A 23 -3.29 -2.48 -2.46
CA PHE A 23 -4.42 -1.60 -2.26
C PHE A 23 -5.16 -1.90 -0.94
N ALA A 24 -5.24 -3.18 -0.55
CA ALA A 24 -5.75 -3.55 0.77
C ALA A 24 -4.86 -2.99 1.90
N MET A 25 -3.54 -3.13 1.77
CA MET A 25 -2.58 -2.56 2.73
C MET A 25 -2.73 -1.04 2.85
N HIS A 26 -2.74 -0.33 1.71
CA HIS A 26 -2.84 1.12 1.67
C HIS A 26 -4.19 1.62 2.22
N GLY A 27 -5.31 1.10 1.71
CA GLY A 27 -6.64 1.50 2.16
C GLY A 27 -6.88 1.25 3.64
N ALA A 28 -6.46 0.09 4.16
CA ALA A 28 -6.54 -0.19 5.59
C ALA A 28 -5.67 0.75 6.44
N THR A 29 -4.48 1.12 5.94
CA THR A 29 -3.59 2.08 6.64
C THR A 29 -4.22 3.47 6.73
N VAL A 30 -4.77 3.98 5.63
CA VAL A 30 -5.45 5.29 5.59
C VAL A 30 -6.65 5.27 6.54
N LEU A 31 -7.49 4.23 6.50
CA LEU A 31 -8.64 4.09 7.39
C LEU A 31 -8.25 3.96 8.88
N ALA A 32 -7.18 3.23 9.19
CA ALA A 32 -6.68 3.10 10.57
C ALA A 32 -6.14 4.42 11.14
N THR A 33 -5.76 5.36 10.27
CA THR A 33 -5.17 6.66 10.65
C THR A 33 -6.06 7.86 10.32
N THR A 34 -7.30 7.66 9.86
CA THR A 34 -8.27 8.75 9.57
C THR A 34 -8.57 9.62 10.79
N ARG A 35 -8.48 9.07 12.01
CA ARG A 35 -8.57 9.87 13.26
C ARG A 35 -7.50 10.96 13.40
N TYR A 36 -6.47 10.94 12.54
CA TYR A 36 -5.41 11.93 12.44
C TYR A 36 -5.44 12.70 11.10
N GLY A 37 -6.49 12.53 10.27
CA GLY A 37 -6.65 13.20 8.98
C GLY A 37 -5.81 12.61 7.84
N ALA A 38 -5.60 11.28 7.82
CA ALA A 38 -4.78 10.60 6.82
C ALA A 38 -5.34 10.65 5.39
N GLU A 39 -6.66 10.76 5.26
CA GLU A 39 -7.37 10.87 3.97
C GLU A 39 -7.08 12.18 3.24
N ARG A 40 -6.53 13.19 3.95
CA ARG A 40 -6.06 14.47 3.40
C ARG A 40 -4.64 14.33 2.87
N GLU A 41 -4.47 13.40 1.93
CA GLU A 41 -3.13 12.96 1.48
C GLU A 41 -2.30 14.08 0.88
N LEU A 42 -2.91 15.03 0.15
CA LEU A 42 -2.19 16.16 -0.46
C LEU A 42 -1.55 17.04 0.61
N GLU A 43 -2.27 17.35 1.68
CA GLU A 43 -1.74 18.14 2.79
C GLU A 43 -0.68 17.36 3.56
N GLN A 44 -0.88 16.06 3.79
CA GLN A 44 0.13 15.21 4.45
C GLN A 44 1.41 15.06 3.63
N ILE A 45 1.32 15.09 2.29
CA ILE A 45 2.47 15.10 1.38
C ILE A 45 3.22 16.43 1.48
N ALA A 46 2.49 17.56 1.49
CA ALA A 46 3.09 18.89 1.55
C ALA A 46 3.69 19.20 2.94
N ASP A 47 3.00 18.82 4.01
CA ASP A 47 3.42 18.98 5.40
C ASP A 47 3.09 17.73 6.21
N ARG A 48 4.12 16.95 6.54
CA ARG A 48 3.97 15.61 7.12
C ARG A 48 3.43 15.66 8.54
N GLY A 49 2.22 15.19 8.74
CA GLY A 49 1.59 15.05 10.06
C GLY A 49 1.78 13.68 10.70
N THR A 50 1.27 13.53 11.93
CA THR A 50 1.35 12.28 12.72
C THR A 50 0.62 11.10 12.05
N ALA A 51 -0.32 11.37 11.13
CA ALA A 51 -0.98 10.35 10.31
C ALA A 51 0.05 9.57 9.47
N PHE A 52 0.85 10.29 8.66
CA PHE A 52 1.88 9.70 7.81
C PHE A 52 3.07 9.16 8.60
N GLU A 53 3.43 9.77 9.73
CA GLU A 53 4.46 9.23 10.62
C GLU A 53 4.07 7.87 11.20
N ARG A 54 2.84 7.73 11.71
CA ARG A 54 2.34 6.46 12.25
C ARG A 54 2.12 5.42 11.17
N GLY A 55 1.59 5.82 10.01
CA GLY A 55 1.46 4.93 8.84
C GLY A 55 2.81 4.38 8.40
N GLY A 56 3.83 5.24 8.31
CA GLY A 56 5.20 4.83 7.99
C GLY A 56 5.83 3.94 9.06
N LEU A 57 5.70 4.31 10.35
CA LEU A 57 6.25 3.52 11.46
C LEU A 57 5.58 2.14 11.58
N PHE A 58 4.27 2.04 11.33
CA PHE A 58 3.56 0.76 11.32
C PHE A 58 4.21 -0.23 10.35
N TRP A 59 4.43 0.18 9.10
CA TRP A 59 5.07 -0.70 8.11
C TRP A 59 6.55 -0.91 8.40
N ARG A 60 7.28 0.12 8.86
CA ARG A 60 8.68 -0.03 9.24
C ARG A 60 8.88 -1.07 10.35
N TRP A 61 8.03 -1.06 11.36
CA TRP A 61 8.10 -2.03 12.45
C TRP A 61 7.56 -3.42 12.07
N THR A 62 6.70 -3.49 11.05
CA THR A 62 6.13 -4.76 10.56
C THR A 62 7.05 -5.49 9.58
N MET A 63 7.71 -4.76 8.66
CA MET A 63 8.42 -5.34 7.52
C MET A 63 9.76 -4.67 7.16
N GLY A 64 10.33 -3.84 8.04
CA GLY A 64 11.67 -3.23 7.88
C GLY A 64 11.67 -1.81 7.33
#